data_AF-A0AAU4UF60-F1
#
_entry.id   AF-A0AAU4UF60-F1
#
_cell.length_a   1.000
_cell.length_b   1.000
_cell.length_c   1.000
_cell.angle_alpha   90.00
_cell.angle_beta   90.00
_cell.angle_gamma   90.00
#
_symmetry.space_group_name_H-M   'P 1'
#
loop_
_entity.id
_entity.type
_entity.pdbx_description
1 polymer ?
#
loop_
_entity_poly.entity_id
_entity_poly.type
_entity_poly.pdbx_seq_one_letter_code
_entity_poly.pdbx_strand_id
1 'polypeptide(L)'
;MPTAIAVTSSDLVLPPHDRQTPPAAVPSLDTLDGALMGMHTLIEQHGYVIALYPASTDPAVTRRLHTVRSVLESDRIALLAVDLPPLGLALLAQQLRQLSMCDFSPGVLASSARLLAHYIYAGAHLGSVAKLDRVPVSLKSHAKSWVPGAQFAVLANPRAQLVRVGQEELAGPEFGTRLLVAQGQPPSDWVTTTLAPAWRVQGVAPVPLPAESARWWGTGKIVEFAAGLHDVSVLYQLVSSVRREECHWCGLELIGDRCGFCAAPLGPASELPVALGRAGTPAGASGTPVRPSGTSARALPRGTT
;
A
#
# COMPACT_ATOMS: atom_id res chain seq x y z
N MET A 1 -7.66 14.85 10.85
CA MET A 1 -7.30 14.44 12.23
C MET A 1 -5.81 14.12 12.23
N PRO A 2 -5.04 14.43 13.28
CA PRO A 2 -3.65 14.00 13.34
C PRO A 2 -3.57 12.47 13.20
N THR A 3 -2.47 11.95 12.66
CA THR A 3 -2.23 10.51 12.56
C THR A 3 -0.72 10.28 12.62
N ALA A 4 -0.28 9.45 13.56
CA ALA A 4 1.12 9.07 13.68
C ALA A 4 1.45 7.92 12.72
N ILE A 5 2.57 8.05 12.01
CA ILE A 5 3.16 6.94 11.25
C ILE A 5 4.24 6.30 12.12
N ALA A 6 4.07 5.03 12.46
CA ALA A 6 4.99 4.25 13.26
C ALA A 6 5.69 3.18 12.42
N VAL A 7 6.93 2.88 12.78
CA VAL A 7 7.72 1.76 12.21
C VAL A 7 8.29 0.91 13.34
N THR A 8 8.57 -0.37 13.07
CA THR A 8 9.04 -1.31 14.11
C THR A 8 10.50 -1.13 14.52
N SER A 9 11.27 -0.31 13.80
CA SER A 9 12.70 -0.13 14.08
C SER A 9 13.16 1.27 13.67
N SER A 10 14.16 1.80 14.38
CA SER A 10 14.64 3.18 14.23
C SER A 10 15.44 3.44 12.96
N ASP A 11 16.07 2.40 12.40
CA ASP A 11 16.78 2.43 11.12
C ASP A 11 15.85 2.60 9.91
N LEU A 12 14.54 2.36 10.07
CA LEU A 12 13.52 2.65 9.06
C LEU A 12 13.07 4.12 9.05
N VAL A 13 13.55 4.94 10.01
CA VAL A 13 13.17 6.35 10.11
C VAL A 13 14.08 7.19 9.23
N LEU A 14 13.64 7.45 8.00
CA LEU A 14 14.31 8.37 7.10
C LEU A 14 14.18 9.83 7.58
N PRO A 15 15.21 10.68 7.35
CA PRO A 15 15.13 12.10 7.68
C PRO A 15 14.00 12.76 6.87
N PRO A 16 13.27 13.73 7.46
CA PRO A 16 12.26 14.45 6.70
C PRO A 16 12.89 15.32 5.61
N HIS A 17 12.15 15.59 4.54
CA HIS A 17 12.59 16.49 3.47
C HIS A 17 12.43 17.98 3.83
N ASP A 18 11.56 18.26 4.80
CA ASP A 18 11.26 19.59 5.31
C ASP A 18 11.21 19.60 6.85
N ARG A 19 11.03 20.78 7.46
CA ARG A 19 10.96 20.91 8.92
C ARG A 19 9.57 20.62 9.50
N GLN A 20 8.56 20.48 8.66
CA GLN A 20 7.15 20.38 9.08
C GLN A 20 6.70 18.92 9.21
N THR A 21 7.34 18.01 8.48
CA THR A 21 7.04 16.58 8.49
C THR A 21 7.44 15.97 9.85
N PRO A 22 6.49 15.46 10.64
CA PRO A 22 6.78 14.87 11.95
C PRO A 22 7.69 13.65 11.80
N PRO A 23 8.54 13.32 12.79
CA PRO A 23 9.33 12.09 12.78
C PRO A 23 8.43 10.85 12.79
N ALA A 24 8.90 9.74 12.24
CA ALA A 24 8.21 8.46 12.43
C ALA A 24 8.31 8.06 13.91
N ALA A 25 7.23 7.54 14.47
CA ALA A 25 7.27 6.96 15.81
C ALA A 25 7.93 5.58 15.77
N VAL A 26 8.67 5.25 16.81
CA VAL A 26 9.28 3.92 17.00
C VAL A 26 8.85 3.43 18.38
N PRO A 27 7.67 2.80 18.50
CA PRO A 27 7.25 2.26 19.79
C PRO A 27 8.25 1.18 20.23
N SER A 28 8.59 1.12 21.52
CA SER A 28 9.38 0.00 22.03
C SER A 28 8.53 -1.26 21.95
N LEU A 29 9.03 -2.27 21.25
CA LEU A 29 8.38 -3.56 21.09
C LEU A 29 9.12 -4.66 21.85
N ASP A 30 10.06 -4.31 22.74
CA ASP A 30 10.92 -5.24 23.49
C ASP A 30 10.17 -5.94 24.63
N THR A 31 9.26 -5.23 25.30
CA THR A 31 8.31 -5.77 26.29
C THR A 31 6.86 -5.47 25.89
N LEU A 32 5.88 -6.22 26.44
CA LEU A 32 4.46 -5.93 26.19
C LEU A 32 4.05 -4.59 26.84
N ASP A 33 4.49 -4.35 28.07
CA ASP A 33 4.19 -3.11 28.79
C ASP A 33 4.75 -1.88 28.08
N GLY A 34 5.98 -1.97 27.56
CA GLY A 34 6.60 -0.92 26.75
C GLY A 34 5.80 -0.64 25.48
N ALA A 35 5.33 -1.70 24.80
CA ALA A 35 4.53 -1.58 23.60
C ALA A 35 3.15 -0.97 23.87
N LEU A 36 2.49 -1.36 24.98
CA LEU A 36 1.21 -0.79 25.42
C LEU A 36 1.35 0.69 25.73
N MET A 37 2.34 1.06 26.55
CA MET A 37 2.57 2.45 26.95
C MET A 37 2.94 3.33 25.75
N GLY A 38 3.81 2.83 24.86
CA GLY A 38 4.21 3.54 23.65
C GLY A 38 3.03 3.78 22.69
N MET A 39 2.25 2.74 22.41
CA MET A 39 1.09 2.88 21.53
C MET A 39 -0.03 3.73 22.14
N HIS A 40 -0.32 3.57 23.43
CA HIS A 40 -1.29 4.41 24.13
C HIS A 40 -0.89 5.89 24.07
N THR A 41 0.39 6.20 24.33
CA THR A 41 0.91 7.58 24.23
C THR A 41 0.71 8.16 22.83
N LEU A 42 1.00 7.39 21.77
CA LEU A 42 0.81 7.85 20.39
C LEU A 42 -0.66 8.10 20.07
N ILE A 43 -1.57 7.26 20.56
CA ILE A 43 -3.01 7.41 20.38
C ILE A 43 -3.52 8.67 21.08
N GLU A 44 -3.09 8.93 22.31
CA GLU A 44 -3.53 10.12 23.05
C GLU A 44 -2.98 11.41 22.42
N GLN A 45 -1.77 11.38 21.87
CA GLN A 45 -1.15 12.55 21.23
C GLN A 45 -1.67 12.82 19.81
N HIS A 46 -1.92 11.76 19.04
CA HIS A 46 -2.21 11.88 17.61
C HIS A 46 -3.60 11.38 17.21
N GLY A 47 -4.38 10.79 18.11
CA GLY A 47 -5.68 10.22 17.80
C GLY A 47 -5.60 8.86 17.11
N TYR A 48 -4.88 8.75 16.00
CA TYR A 48 -4.71 7.52 15.21
C TYR A 48 -3.25 7.15 15.01
N VAL A 49 -2.98 5.85 14.89
CA VAL A 49 -1.64 5.31 14.63
C VAL A 49 -1.70 4.35 13.44
N ILE A 50 -0.80 4.52 12.49
CA ILE A 50 -0.56 3.60 11.38
C ILE A 50 0.83 3.00 11.59
N ALA A 51 0.89 1.74 12.02
CA ALA A 51 2.13 1.02 12.24
C ALA A 51 2.50 0.16 11.03
N LEU A 52 3.60 0.51 10.37
CA LEU A 52 4.18 -0.22 9.25
C LEU A 52 5.22 -1.21 9.77
N TYR A 53 5.19 -2.43 9.25
CA TYR A 53 6.20 -3.43 9.54
C TYR A 53 6.47 -4.32 8.33
N PRO A 54 7.71 -4.82 8.16
CA PRO A 54 7.99 -5.79 7.11
C PRO A 54 7.08 -7.02 7.23
N ALA A 55 6.58 -7.53 6.11
CA ALA A 55 5.83 -8.80 6.10
C ALA A 55 6.67 -9.99 6.62
N SER A 56 8.00 -9.86 6.59
CA SER A 56 8.96 -10.83 7.12
C SER A 56 9.31 -10.63 8.60
N THR A 57 8.64 -9.72 9.31
CA THR A 57 8.88 -9.45 10.74
C THR A 57 8.67 -10.71 11.58
N ASP A 58 9.43 -10.82 12.67
CA ASP A 58 9.29 -11.92 13.63
C ASP A 58 7.82 -12.07 14.09
N PRO A 59 7.24 -13.29 14.02
CA PRO A 59 5.89 -13.54 14.50
C PRO A 59 5.63 -13.06 15.94
N ALA A 60 6.64 -13.02 16.81
CA ALA A 60 6.53 -12.50 18.17
C ALA A 60 6.23 -10.99 18.20
N VAL A 61 6.86 -10.21 17.31
CA VAL A 61 6.60 -8.76 17.17
C VAL A 61 5.21 -8.53 16.59
N THR A 62 4.85 -9.28 15.54
CA THR A 62 3.51 -9.19 14.94
C THR A 62 2.41 -9.53 15.95
N ARG A 63 2.58 -10.63 16.69
CA ARG A 63 1.64 -11.03 17.76
C ARG A 63 1.50 -9.94 18.81
N ARG A 64 2.61 -9.32 19.21
CA ARG A 64 2.62 -8.23 20.20
C ARG A 64 1.84 -7.02 19.74
N LEU A 65 2.02 -6.60 18.49
CA LEU A 65 1.25 -5.50 17.91
C LEU A 65 -0.26 -5.79 17.94
N HIS A 66 -0.66 -7.01 17.55
CA HIS A 66 -2.06 -7.43 17.65
C HIS A 66 -2.55 -7.51 19.10
N THR A 67 -1.75 -8.01 20.05
CA THR A 67 -2.08 -8.03 21.48
C THR A 67 -2.29 -6.61 22.02
N VAL A 68 -1.40 -5.68 21.69
CA VAL A 68 -1.54 -4.27 22.10
C VAL A 68 -2.85 -3.67 21.58
N ARG A 69 -3.16 -3.89 20.29
CA ARG A 69 -4.42 -3.42 19.72
C ARG A 69 -5.64 -4.02 20.42
N SER A 70 -5.62 -5.31 20.74
CA SER A 70 -6.71 -5.99 21.44
C SER A 70 -6.86 -5.50 22.88
N VAL A 71 -5.77 -5.35 23.63
CA VAL A 71 -5.78 -4.92 25.04
C VAL A 71 -6.22 -3.46 25.19
N LEU A 72 -5.82 -2.60 24.24
CA LEU A 72 -6.27 -1.20 24.23
C LEU A 72 -7.69 -1.03 23.68
N GLU A 73 -8.34 -2.10 23.22
CA GLU A 73 -9.67 -2.11 22.59
C GLU A 73 -9.84 -0.99 21.55
N SER A 74 -8.76 -0.69 20.81
CA SER A 74 -8.68 0.50 19.98
C SER A 74 -8.83 0.14 18.51
N ASP A 75 -9.84 0.74 17.88
CA ASP A 75 -10.02 0.80 16.43
C ASP A 75 -9.14 1.88 15.77
N ARG A 76 -8.37 2.63 16.58
CA ARG A 76 -7.50 3.74 16.15
C ARG A 76 -6.08 3.30 15.79
N ILE A 77 -5.82 1.98 15.74
CA ILE A 77 -4.52 1.41 15.32
C ILE A 77 -4.68 0.60 14.03
N ALA A 78 -4.05 1.08 12.96
CA ALA A 78 -3.82 0.30 11.74
C ALA A 78 -2.49 -0.43 11.85
N LEU A 79 -2.51 -1.75 11.60
CA LEU A 79 -1.32 -2.60 11.58
C LEU A 79 -1.12 -3.08 10.14
N LEU A 80 -0.09 -2.58 9.47
CA LEU A 80 0.15 -2.82 8.05
C LEU A 80 1.42 -3.63 7.85
N ALA A 81 1.25 -4.92 7.55
CA ALA A 81 2.32 -5.76 7.02
C ALA A 81 2.60 -5.35 5.57
N VAL A 82 3.82 -4.90 5.29
CA VAL A 82 4.21 -4.41 3.97
C VAL A 82 5.22 -5.36 3.35
N ASP A 83 4.91 -5.84 2.15
CA ASP A 83 5.79 -6.71 1.37
C ASP A 83 6.76 -5.88 0.51
N LEU A 84 7.63 -5.13 1.18
CA LEU A 84 8.72 -4.38 0.57
C LEU A 84 10.05 -4.76 1.25
N PRO A 85 11.18 -4.66 0.54
CA PRO A 85 12.50 -4.63 1.16
C PRO A 85 12.60 -3.52 2.22
N PRO A 86 13.46 -3.65 3.24
CA PRO A 86 13.56 -2.69 4.34
C PRO A 86 13.73 -1.23 3.90
N LEU A 87 14.56 -0.95 2.88
CA LEU A 87 14.71 0.41 2.39
C LEU A 87 13.46 0.93 1.66
N GLY A 88 12.75 0.05 0.93
CA GLY A 88 11.47 0.38 0.31
C GLY A 88 10.38 0.69 1.35
N LEU A 89 10.36 -0.06 2.46
CA LEU A 89 9.47 0.22 3.59
C LEU A 89 9.78 1.56 4.26
N ALA A 90 11.07 1.88 4.44
CA ALA A 90 11.51 3.15 5.01
C ALA A 90 11.05 4.33 4.13
N LEU A 91 11.16 4.19 2.80
CA LEU A 91 10.64 5.18 1.85
C LEU A 91 9.12 5.32 1.91
N LEU A 92 8.39 4.20 2.00
CA LEU A 92 6.93 4.23 2.17
C LEU A 92 6.51 4.96 3.46
N ALA A 93 7.19 4.68 4.56
CA ALA A 93 6.96 5.36 5.83
C ALA A 93 7.19 6.86 5.73
N GLN A 94 8.24 7.28 5.00
CA GLN A 94 8.51 8.69 4.74
C GLN A 94 7.40 9.36 3.91
N GLN A 95 6.91 8.71 2.84
CA GLN A 95 5.82 9.22 2.01
C GLN A 95 4.51 9.37 2.80
N LEU A 96 4.17 8.38 3.64
CA LEU A 96 2.99 8.46 4.50
C LEU A 96 3.09 9.58 5.54
N ARG A 97 4.29 9.88 6.05
CA ARG A 97 4.50 11.03 6.95
C ARG A 97 4.31 12.37 6.27
N GLN A 98 4.69 12.48 5.00
CA GLN A 98 4.41 13.68 4.22
C GLN A 98 2.90 13.84 4.02
N LEU A 99 2.21 12.75 3.68
CA LEU A 99 0.76 12.74 3.47
C LEU A 99 -0.05 12.92 4.76
N SER A 100 0.50 12.56 5.93
CA SER A 100 -0.17 12.78 7.22
C SER A 100 -0.32 14.27 7.57
N MET A 101 0.41 15.15 6.87
CA MET A 101 0.27 16.60 6.99
C MET A 101 -0.80 17.18 6.04
N CYS A 102 -1.34 16.36 5.14
CA CYS A 102 -2.42 16.73 4.23
C CYS A 102 -3.79 16.43 4.84
N ASP A 103 -4.86 16.86 4.17
CA ASP A 103 -6.26 16.70 4.60
C ASP A 103 -6.84 15.30 4.29
N PHE A 104 -6.07 14.24 4.53
CA PHE A 104 -6.58 12.86 4.43
C PHE A 104 -7.15 12.38 5.75
N SER A 105 -8.24 11.62 5.66
CA SER A 105 -8.73 10.85 6.80
C SER A 105 -7.74 9.71 7.13
N PRO A 106 -7.68 9.24 8.40
CA PRO A 106 -6.75 8.18 8.79
C PRO A 106 -6.93 6.92 7.95
N GLY A 107 -8.17 6.55 7.62
CA GLY A 107 -8.46 5.36 6.82
C GLY A 107 -7.99 5.46 5.36
N VAL A 108 -8.12 6.63 4.72
CA VAL A 108 -7.54 6.89 3.39
C VAL A 108 -6.02 6.84 3.46
N LEU A 109 -5.41 7.48 4.47
CA LEU A 109 -3.96 7.48 4.65
C LEU A 109 -3.42 6.06 4.85
N ALA A 110 -4.03 5.25 5.72
CA ALA A 110 -3.63 3.86 5.95
C ALA A 110 -3.78 3.01 4.68
N SER A 111 -4.88 3.18 3.96
CA SER A 111 -5.16 2.39 2.75
C SER A 111 -4.26 2.81 1.57
N SER A 112 -3.81 4.07 1.55
CA SER A 112 -2.87 4.58 0.55
C SER A 112 -1.50 3.89 0.57
N ALA A 113 -1.11 3.27 1.69
CA ALA A 113 0.16 2.56 1.81
C ALA A 113 0.34 1.51 0.68
N ARG A 114 -0.74 0.79 0.33
CA ARG A 114 -0.73 -0.21 -0.75
C ARG A 114 -0.61 0.42 -2.12
N LEU A 115 -1.34 1.52 -2.36
CA LEU A 115 -1.22 2.28 -3.59
C LEU A 115 0.21 2.78 -3.79
N LEU A 116 0.77 3.45 -2.77
CA LEU A 116 2.10 4.04 -2.81
C LEU A 116 3.20 2.99 -2.96
N ALA A 117 3.04 1.81 -2.34
CA ALA A 117 3.96 0.70 -2.53
C ALA A 117 4.12 0.32 -4.02
N HIS A 118 3.08 0.43 -4.85
CA HIS A 118 3.20 0.18 -6.30
C HIS A 118 4.06 1.21 -7.05
N TYR A 119 4.28 2.39 -6.47
CA TYR A 119 5.13 3.45 -7.04
C TYR A 119 6.55 3.46 -6.46
N ILE A 120 6.91 2.45 -5.68
CA ILE A 120 8.25 2.28 -5.12
C ILE A 120 9.01 1.21 -5.91
N TYR A 121 10.10 1.58 -6.55
CA TYR A 121 11.02 0.65 -7.21
C TYR A 121 12.10 0.25 -6.21
N ALA A 122 11.91 -0.88 -5.53
CA ALA A 122 12.81 -1.37 -4.49
C ALA A 122 13.57 -2.60 -4.95
N GLY A 123 14.90 -2.57 -4.81
CA GLY A 123 15.79 -3.58 -5.32
C GLY A 123 17.16 -3.58 -4.65
N ALA A 124 18.04 -4.46 -5.12
CA ALA A 124 19.43 -4.50 -4.66
C ALA A 124 20.38 -4.94 -5.76
N HIS A 125 21.60 -4.41 -5.69
CA HIS A 125 22.78 -4.95 -6.36
C HIS A 125 23.44 -5.98 -5.44
N LEU A 126 23.58 -7.22 -5.92
CA LEU A 126 23.99 -8.37 -5.13
C LEU A 126 25.20 -9.07 -5.78
N GLY A 127 26.18 -9.43 -4.96
CA GLY A 127 27.28 -10.30 -5.38
C GLY A 127 26.92 -11.79 -5.47
N SER A 128 25.74 -12.19 -4.97
CA SER A 128 25.22 -13.55 -5.05
C SER A 128 23.72 -13.57 -4.79
N VAL A 129 23.01 -14.49 -5.46
CA VAL A 129 21.57 -14.74 -5.32
C VAL A 129 21.27 -16.13 -4.75
N ALA A 130 22.28 -16.83 -4.21
CA ALA A 130 22.14 -18.23 -3.78
C ALA A 130 21.15 -18.42 -2.62
N LYS A 131 20.96 -17.39 -1.77
CA LYS A 131 20.03 -17.39 -0.62
C LYS A 131 18.84 -16.45 -0.82
N LEU A 132 18.61 -15.99 -2.04
CA LEU A 132 17.49 -15.12 -2.35
C LEU A 132 16.23 -15.97 -2.47
N ASP A 133 15.43 -15.96 -1.41
CA ASP A 133 14.21 -16.75 -1.22
C ASP A 133 12.93 -15.92 -1.43
N ARG A 134 12.98 -14.63 -1.12
CA ARG A 134 11.81 -13.72 -1.10
C ARG A 134 11.39 -13.20 -2.47
N VAL A 135 12.30 -13.13 -3.44
CA VAL A 135 11.98 -12.62 -4.77
C VAL A 135 11.71 -13.80 -5.69
N PRO A 136 10.49 -13.96 -6.24
CA PRO A 136 10.16 -15.07 -7.13
C PRO A 136 10.86 -14.90 -8.47
N VAL A 137 12.11 -15.35 -8.55
CA VAL A 137 12.93 -15.35 -9.77
C VAL A 137 12.90 -16.73 -10.42
N SER A 138 12.96 -16.78 -11.74
CA SER A 138 12.94 -18.07 -12.45
C SER A 138 14.11 -18.96 -12.02
N LEU A 139 13.88 -20.28 -11.87
CA LEU A 139 14.89 -21.26 -11.44
C LEU A 139 16.18 -21.24 -12.29
N LYS A 140 16.11 -20.80 -13.56
CA LYS A 140 17.28 -20.62 -14.44
C LYS A 140 18.28 -19.59 -13.90
N SER A 141 17.84 -18.65 -13.06
CA SER A 141 18.69 -17.62 -12.46
C SER A 141 19.59 -18.16 -11.35
N HIS A 142 19.16 -19.18 -10.60
CA HIS A 142 19.99 -19.82 -9.57
C HIS A 142 21.13 -20.65 -10.18
N ALA A 143 20.93 -21.27 -11.34
CA ALA A 143 21.99 -21.99 -12.04
C ALA A 143 23.11 -21.07 -12.57
N LYS A 144 22.78 -19.80 -12.91
CA LYS A 144 23.75 -18.80 -13.37
C LYS A 144 24.57 -18.17 -12.24
N SER A 145 24.22 -18.38 -10.97
CA SER A 145 24.93 -17.82 -9.82
C SER A 145 26.27 -18.51 -9.52
N TRP A 146 26.63 -19.55 -10.28
CA TRP A 146 27.85 -20.33 -10.11
C TRP A 146 29.04 -19.81 -10.91
N VAL A 147 28.87 -18.70 -11.64
CA VAL A 147 29.99 -18.03 -12.34
C VAL A 147 30.72 -17.10 -11.36
N PRO A 148 32.01 -17.34 -11.05
CA PRO A 148 32.78 -16.47 -10.18
C PRO A 148 32.80 -15.02 -10.71
N GLY A 149 32.55 -14.05 -9.85
CA GLY A 149 32.58 -12.62 -10.19
C GLY A 149 31.31 -12.07 -10.84
N ALA A 150 30.27 -12.88 -11.09
CA ALA A 150 29.00 -12.35 -11.56
C ALA A 150 28.33 -11.46 -10.51
N GLN A 151 27.87 -10.27 -10.93
CA GLN A 151 27.03 -9.39 -10.13
C GLN A 151 25.61 -9.41 -10.69
N PHE A 152 24.64 -9.29 -9.80
CA PHE A 152 23.21 -9.35 -10.12
C PHE A 152 22.53 -8.06 -9.67
N ALA A 153 21.62 -7.57 -10.49
CA ALA A 153 20.69 -6.54 -10.08
C ALA A 153 19.30 -7.18 -9.95
N VAL A 154 18.68 -6.98 -8.79
CA VAL A 154 17.39 -7.57 -8.46
C VAL A 154 16.42 -6.44 -8.16
N LEU A 155 15.25 -6.48 -8.80
CA LEU A 155 14.11 -5.66 -8.45
C LEU A 155 13.12 -6.55 -7.71
N ALA A 156 12.75 -6.20 -6.49
CA ALA A 156 11.73 -6.91 -5.72
C ALA A 156 10.32 -6.35 -6.00
N ASN A 157 10.23 -5.03 -6.15
CA ASN A 157 8.98 -4.29 -6.34
C ASN A 157 9.20 -3.17 -7.37
N PRO A 158 8.21 -2.80 -8.21
CA PRO A 158 6.82 -3.30 -8.27
C PRO A 158 6.66 -4.67 -8.94
N ARG A 159 7.64 -5.10 -9.75
CA ARG A 159 7.62 -6.40 -10.41
C ARG A 159 8.97 -7.08 -10.22
N ALA A 160 8.94 -8.31 -9.71
CA ALA A 160 10.14 -9.10 -9.50
C ALA A 160 10.94 -9.26 -10.81
N GLN A 161 12.21 -8.84 -10.79
CA GLN A 161 13.16 -9.02 -11.89
C GLN A 161 14.54 -9.37 -11.33
N LEU A 162 15.28 -10.17 -12.09
CA LEU A 162 16.69 -10.46 -11.79
C LEU A 162 17.44 -10.46 -13.11
N VAL A 163 18.41 -9.57 -13.20
CA VAL A 163 19.29 -9.41 -14.37
C VAL A 163 20.74 -9.56 -13.95
N ARG A 164 21.59 -9.97 -14.88
CA ARG A 164 23.03 -9.92 -14.70
C ARG A 164 23.54 -8.54 -15.10
N VAL A 165 24.28 -7.92 -14.20
CA VAL A 165 24.87 -6.59 -14.43
C VAL A 165 25.76 -6.63 -15.68
N GLY A 166 25.57 -5.66 -16.57
CA GLY A 166 26.31 -5.52 -17.83
C GLY A 166 25.81 -6.38 -19.00
N GLN A 167 24.75 -7.17 -18.81
CA GLN A 167 24.12 -7.94 -19.89
C GLN A 167 22.70 -7.47 -20.18
N GLU A 168 21.92 -7.20 -19.14
CA GLU A 168 20.52 -6.81 -19.20
C GLU A 168 20.28 -5.65 -18.22
N GLU A 169 19.28 -4.83 -18.51
CA GLU A 169 18.91 -3.68 -17.68
C GLU A 169 17.63 -3.95 -16.88
N LEU A 170 17.54 -3.37 -15.68
CA LEU A 170 16.31 -3.41 -14.89
C LEU A 170 15.30 -2.42 -15.46
N ALA A 171 14.03 -2.84 -15.50
CA ALA A 171 12.94 -1.91 -15.82
C ALA A 171 12.88 -0.79 -14.76
N GLY A 172 12.88 0.45 -15.24
CA GLY A 172 12.83 1.64 -14.39
C GLY A 172 11.45 2.28 -14.32
N PRO A 173 11.28 3.27 -13.43
CA PRO A 173 10.06 4.06 -13.34
C PRO A 173 9.84 4.91 -14.59
N GLU A 174 8.58 5.02 -15.02
CA GLU A 174 8.15 5.90 -16.12
C GLU A 174 7.78 7.32 -15.63
N PHE A 175 8.13 7.64 -14.38
CA PHE A 175 7.82 8.89 -13.71
C PHE A 175 9.02 9.41 -12.92
N GLY A 176 9.02 10.71 -12.59
CA GLY A 176 10.09 11.34 -11.83
C GLY A 176 10.23 10.75 -10.43
N THR A 177 11.40 10.20 -10.11
CA THR A 177 11.71 9.61 -8.81
C THR A 177 12.98 10.17 -8.22
N ARG A 178 13.12 10.09 -6.89
CA ARG A 178 14.43 10.15 -6.23
C ARG A 178 14.84 8.75 -5.79
N LEU A 179 16.14 8.50 -5.79
CA LEU A 179 16.74 7.22 -5.45
C LEU A 179 17.43 7.29 -4.09
N LEU A 180 17.01 6.43 -3.17
CA LEU A 180 17.75 6.14 -1.94
C LEU A 180 18.70 4.98 -2.20
N VAL A 181 19.91 5.08 -1.66
CA VAL A 181 20.95 4.05 -1.80
C VAL A 181 21.55 3.73 -0.44
N ALA A 182 21.50 2.46 -0.08
CA ALA A 182 22.03 1.94 1.17
C ALA A 182 23.14 0.92 0.88
N GLN A 183 24.35 1.24 1.35
CA GLN A 183 25.55 0.48 1.03
C GLN A 183 25.84 -0.55 2.13
N GLY A 184 25.91 -1.83 1.74
CA GLY A 184 26.55 -2.89 2.51
C GLY A 184 28.03 -3.02 2.17
N GLN A 185 28.62 -4.17 2.51
CA GLN A 185 30.06 -4.41 2.32
C GLN A 185 30.30 -5.62 1.40
N PRO A 186 31.15 -5.51 0.36
CA PRO A 186 31.88 -4.31 -0.05
C PRO A 186 30.97 -3.27 -0.74
N PRO A 187 31.34 -1.99 -0.73
CA PRO A 187 30.59 -0.94 -1.41
C PRO A 187 30.65 -1.12 -2.93
N SER A 188 29.61 -0.68 -3.62
CA SER A 188 29.57 -0.60 -5.08
C SER A 188 28.87 0.68 -5.52
N ASP A 189 29.42 1.32 -6.54
CA ASP A 189 28.87 2.55 -7.13
C ASP A 189 27.93 2.27 -8.31
N TRP A 190 27.72 1.01 -8.72
CA TRP A 190 26.88 0.66 -9.87
C TRP A 190 25.48 1.28 -9.81
N VAL A 191 24.87 1.32 -8.62
CA VAL A 191 23.56 1.93 -8.40
C VAL A 191 23.57 3.43 -8.71
N THR A 192 24.63 4.14 -8.33
CA THR A 192 24.73 5.59 -8.50
C THR A 192 25.27 5.99 -9.88
N THR A 193 26.17 5.20 -10.46
CA THR A 193 26.84 5.52 -11.73
C THR A 193 26.15 4.93 -12.96
N THR A 194 25.41 3.84 -12.80
CA THR A 194 24.74 3.14 -13.91
C THR A 194 23.23 3.16 -13.79
N LEU A 195 22.68 2.69 -12.66
CA LEU A 195 21.22 2.57 -12.51
C LEU A 195 20.53 3.94 -12.44
N ALA A 196 21.05 4.86 -11.63
CA ALA A 196 20.46 6.19 -11.46
C ALA A 196 20.34 6.97 -12.79
N PRO A 197 21.38 7.06 -13.66
CA PRO A 197 21.25 7.65 -14.98
C PRO A 197 20.27 6.90 -15.91
N ALA A 198 20.30 5.56 -15.92
CA ALA A 198 19.42 4.76 -16.75
C ALA A 198 17.93 5.01 -16.41
N TRP A 199 17.63 5.15 -15.13
CA TRP A 199 16.28 5.45 -14.64
C TRP A 199 15.93 6.94 -14.64
N ARG A 200 16.86 7.82 -15.06
CA ARG A 200 16.68 9.27 -15.12
C ARG A 200 16.15 9.85 -13.79
N VAL A 201 16.66 9.35 -12.67
CA VAL A 201 16.23 9.79 -11.35
C VAL A 201 16.61 11.27 -11.13
N GLN A 202 15.75 12.00 -10.43
CA GLN A 202 15.90 13.44 -10.20
C GLN A 202 16.88 13.77 -9.07
N GLY A 203 17.37 12.75 -8.36
CA GLY A 203 18.36 12.90 -7.31
C GLY A 203 18.66 11.56 -6.64
N VAL A 204 19.85 11.48 -6.03
CA VAL A 204 20.33 10.30 -5.32
C VAL A 204 20.70 10.72 -3.90
N ALA A 205 20.26 9.97 -2.89
CA ALA A 205 20.60 10.21 -1.49
C ALA A 205 21.11 8.93 -0.83
N PRO A 206 22.34 8.93 -0.27
CA PRO A 206 22.82 7.81 0.53
C PRO A 206 22.12 7.79 1.89
N VAL A 207 21.78 6.60 2.38
CA VAL A 207 21.23 6.38 3.71
C VAL A 207 21.94 5.19 4.39
N PRO A 208 21.93 5.11 5.73
CA PRO A 208 22.40 3.92 6.42
C PRO A 208 21.64 2.67 5.96
N LEU A 209 22.36 1.54 5.87
CA LEU A 209 21.72 0.26 5.53
C LEU A 209 20.80 -0.19 6.67
N PRO A 210 19.50 -0.43 6.41
CA PRO A 210 18.63 -0.97 7.43
C PRO A 210 19.14 -2.32 7.93
N ALA A 211 19.03 -2.59 9.24
CA ALA A 211 19.59 -3.76 9.91
C ALA A 211 19.05 -5.08 9.34
N GLU A 212 17.76 -5.13 9.00
CA GLU A 212 17.13 -6.34 8.45
C GLU A 212 17.45 -6.59 6.98
N SER A 213 18.13 -5.68 6.28
CA SER A 213 18.41 -5.79 4.84
C SER A 213 19.24 -7.02 4.51
N ALA A 214 20.27 -7.30 5.30
CA ALA A 214 21.12 -8.46 5.08
C ALA A 214 20.35 -9.79 5.19
N ARG A 215 19.41 -9.85 6.13
CA ARG A 215 18.52 -11.01 6.32
C ARG A 215 17.50 -11.11 5.20
N TRP A 216 16.87 -9.99 4.82
CA TRP A 216 15.86 -9.94 3.77
C TRP A 216 16.42 -10.40 2.42
N TRP A 217 17.59 -9.87 2.04
CA TRP A 217 18.28 -10.19 0.78
C TRP A 217 19.12 -11.48 0.84
N GLY A 218 19.24 -12.11 2.01
CA GLY A 218 20.01 -13.35 2.21
C GLY A 218 21.54 -13.18 2.19
N THR A 219 22.05 -11.95 2.14
CA THR A 219 23.48 -11.62 2.11
C THR A 219 23.72 -10.18 2.61
N GLY A 220 24.88 -9.92 3.22
CA GLY A 220 25.33 -8.56 3.58
C GLY A 220 26.18 -7.87 2.50
N LYS A 221 26.52 -8.59 1.43
CA LYS A 221 27.22 -8.07 0.25
C LYS A 221 26.23 -7.45 -0.72
N ILE A 222 25.65 -6.33 -0.31
CA ILE A 222 24.51 -5.71 -0.98
C ILE A 222 24.70 -4.21 -1.15
N VAL A 223 24.10 -3.67 -2.19
CA VAL A 223 23.72 -2.26 -2.25
C VAL A 223 22.22 -2.23 -2.49
N GLU A 224 21.47 -1.93 -1.44
CA GLU A 224 20.01 -1.83 -1.54
C GLU A 224 19.65 -0.44 -2.07
N PHE A 225 18.61 -0.39 -2.90
CA PHE A 225 18.11 0.85 -3.47
C PHE A 225 16.59 0.90 -3.46
N ALA A 226 16.05 2.09 -3.29
CA ALA A 226 14.62 2.35 -3.41
C ALA A 226 14.40 3.68 -4.14
N ALA A 227 13.74 3.63 -5.29
CA ALA A 227 13.30 4.82 -6.00
C ALA A 227 11.80 5.03 -5.80
N GLY A 228 11.37 6.26 -5.60
CA GLY A 228 9.95 6.57 -5.48
C GLY A 228 9.64 8.05 -5.65
N LEU A 229 8.35 8.35 -5.63
CA LEU A 229 7.82 9.71 -5.62
C LEU A 229 8.31 10.45 -4.37
N HIS A 230 8.70 11.72 -4.54
CA HIS A 230 9.23 12.54 -3.45
C HIS A 230 8.53 13.90 -3.30
N ASP A 231 7.78 14.32 -4.32
CA ASP A 231 6.98 15.54 -4.30
C ASP A 231 5.63 15.27 -3.62
N VAL A 232 5.39 15.95 -2.51
CA VAL A 232 4.15 15.83 -1.72
C VAL A 232 2.90 16.17 -2.55
N SER A 233 2.99 17.07 -3.52
CA SER A 233 1.87 17.45 -4.39
C SER A 233 1.49 16.31 -5.32
N VAL A 234 2.49 15.57 -5.83
CA VAL A 234 2.27 14.39 -6.67
C VAL A 234 1.71 13.24 -5.83
N LEU A 235 2.27 13.01 -4.64
CA LEU A 235 1.73 12.03 -3.69
C LEU A 235 0.27 12.33 -3.34
N TYR A 236 -0.02 13.60 -3.01
CA TYR A 236 -1.37 14.06 -2.70
C TYR A 236 -2.32 13.80 -3.86
N GLN A 237 -1.94 14.21 -5.07
CA GLN A 237 -2.79 14.07 -6.25
C GLN A 237 -3.05 12.60 -6.60
N LEU A 238 -2.04 11.75 -6.43
CA LEU A 238 -2.19 10.32 -6.62
C LEU A 238 -3.27 9.76 -5.68
N VAL A 239 -3.19 10.07 -4.39
CA VAL A 239 -4.13 9.56 -3.37
C VAL A 239 -5.52 10.20 -3.53
N SER A 240 -5.61 11.50 -3.81
CA SER A 240 -6.88 12.22 -3.94
C SER A 240 -7.64 11.85 -5.22
N SER A 241 -6.96 11.39 -6.27
CA SER A 241 -7.58 10.95 -7.52
C SER A 241 -8.31 9.60 -7.42
N VAL A 242 -8.03 8.81 -6.38
CA VAL A 242 -8.65 7.50 -6.19
C VAL A 242 -10.01 7.67 -5.50
N ARG A 243 -11.01 6.93 -6.00
CA ARG A 243 -12.36 6.92 -5.42
C ARG A 243 -12.30 6.50 -3.95
N ARG A 244 -12.91 7.32 -3.09
CA ARG A 244 -13.11 7.04 -1.67
C ARG A 244 -14.41 6.28 -1.47
N GLU A 245 -14.39 5.35 -0.52
CA GLU A 245 -15.54 4.57 -0.07
C GLU A 245 -15.56 4.54 1.45
N GLU A 246 -16.72 4.29 2.04
CA GLU A 246 -16.83 4.05 3.48
C GLU A 246 -16.70 2.55 3.78
N CYS A 247 -15.89 2.21 4.79
CA CYS A 247 -15.78 0.84 5.25
C CYS A 247 -17.09 0.38 5.90
N HIS A 248 -17.73 -0.65 5.33
CA HIS A 248 -18.99 -1.18 5.86
C HIS A 248 -18.90 -1.75 7.30
N TRP A 249 -17.69 -2.00 7.81
CA TRP A 249 -17.46 -2.59 9.12
C TRP A 249 -17.14 -1.53 10.18
N CYS A 250 -16.18 -0.64 9.92
CA CYS A 250 -15.70 0.34 10.90
C CYS A 250 -16.07 1.80 10.58
N GLY A 251 -16.73 2.08 9.46
CA GLY A 251 -17.17 3.43 9.09
C GLY A 251 -16.06 4.40 8.66
N LEU A 252 -14.79 3.98 8.65
CA LEU A 252 -13.71 4.83 8.17
C LEU A 252 -13.69 4.88 6.64
N GLU A 253 -13.41 6.06 6.08
CA GLU A 253 -13.14 6.19 4.64
C GLU A 253 -11.90 5.37 4.25
N LEU A 254 -11.91 4.80 3.06
CA LEU A 254 -10.76 4.12 2.48
C LEU A 254 -10.68 4.29 0.97
N ILE A 255 -9.55 3.87 0.42
CA ILE A 255 -9.32 3.69 -1.01
C ILE A 255 -8.83 2.26 -1.27
N GLY A 256 -9.04 1.74 -2.48
CA GLY A 256 -8.65 0.38 -2.86
C GLY A 256 -9.74 -0.65 -2.57
N ASP A 257 -9.36 -1.86 -2.16
CA ASP A 257 -10.27 -3.01 -1.94
C ASP A 257 -10.30 -3.50 -0.47
N ARG A 258 -9.56 -2.87 0.44
CA ARG A 258 -9.42 -3.34 1.84
C ARG A 258 -9.11 -2.20 2.80
N CYS A 259 -9.82 -2.14 3.92
CA CYS A 259 -9.63 -1.12 4.95
C CYS A 259 -8.30 -1.28 5.69
N GLY A 260 -7.51 -0.21 5.81
CA GLY A 260 -6.25 -0.22 6.55
C GLY A 260 -6.35 -0.48 8.07
N PHE A 261 -7.51 -0.26 8.69
CA PHE A 261 -7.70 -0.43 10.14
C PHE A 261 -8.29 -1.79 10.51
N CYS A 262 -9.45 -2.14 9.96
CA CYS A 262 -10.13 -3.41 10.29
C CYS A 262 -9.82 -4.55 9.33
N ALA A 263 -9.09 -4.31 8.23
CA ALA A 263 -8.80 -5.28 7.17
C ALA A 263 -10.04 -5.84 6.47
N ALA A 264 -11.25 -5.30 6.73
CA ALA A 264 -12.46 -5.68 6.02
C ALA A 264 -12.30 -5.37 4.51
N PRO A 265 -12.64 -6.31 3.62
CA PRO A 265 -12.68 -6.05 2.20
C PRO A 265 -13.81 -5.06 1.90
N LEU A 266 -13.63 -4.22 0.88
CA LEU A 266 -14.75 -3.51 0.29
C LEU A 266 -15.70 -4.53 -0.32
N GLY A 267 -16.98 -4.47 0.06
CA GLY A 267 -18.00 -5.31 -0.53
C GLY A 267 -18.07 -5.12 -2.05
N PRO A 268 -18.55 -6.12 -2.81
CA PRO A 268 -18.79 -5.93 -4.24
C PRO A 268 -19.64 -4.67 -4.41
N ALA A 269 -19.26 -3.81 -5.36
CA ALA A 269 -20.05 -2.63 -5.68
C ALA A 269 -21.49 -3.09 -5.88
N SER A 270 -22.41 -2.59 -5.07
CA SER A 270 -23.83 -2.88 -5.24
C SER A 270 -24.17 -2.43 -6.65
N GLU A 271 -24.36 -3.38 -7.56
CA GLU A 271 -25.06 -3.11 -8.81
C GLU A 271 -26.41 -2.57 -8.37
N LEU A 272 -26.56 -1.24 -8.43
CA LEU A 272 -27.86 -0.60 -8.28
C LEU A 272 -28.81 -1.42 -9.16
N PRO A 273 -29.91 -1.98 -8.60
CA PRO A 273 -30.83 -2.75 -9.40
C PRO A 273 -31.23 -1.84 -10.56
N VAL A 274 -30.87 -2.25 -11.79
CA VAL A 274 -31.30 -1.59 -13.01
C VAL A 274 -32.80 -1.46 -12.85
N ALA A 275 -33.23 -0.23 -12.58
CA ALA A 275 -34.64 0.06 -12.40
C ALA A 275 -35.32 -0.49 -13.65
N LEU A 276 -36.23 -1.45 -13.45
CA LEU A 276 -37.16 -1.93 -14.47
C LEU A 276 -37.92 -0.71 -14.98
N GLY A 277 -37.35 -0.10 -16.02
CA GLY A 277 -37.86 1.08 -16.69
C GLY A 277 -39.06 0.70 -17.54
N ARG A 278 -40.23 0.83 -16.91
CA ARG A 278 -41.51 1.25 -17.49
C ARG A 278 -42.16 0.42 -18.60
N ALA A 279 -43.23 -0.24 -18.15
CA ALA A 279 -44.54 -0.32 -18.78
C ALA A 279 -44.90 0.80 -19.79
N GLY A 280 -45.63 0.39 -20.82
CA GLY A 280 -46.84 1.08 -21.27
C GLY A 280 -46.67 2.04 -22.43
N THR A 281 -46.77 1.53 -23.65
CA THR A 281 -47.12 2.32 -24.83
C THR A 281 -48.64 2.46 -24.89
N PRO A 282 -49.23 3.67 -24.95
CA PRO A 282 -50.49 3.89 -25.62
C PRO A 282 -50.20 4.51 -26.99
N ALA A 283 -50.33 3.71 -28.04
CA ALA A 283 -50.39 4.23 -29.40
C ALA A 283 -51.79 4.81 -29.65
N GLY A 284 -51.83 6.06 -30.11
CA GLY A 284 -53.04 6.84 -30.28
C GLY A 284 -53.92 6.44 -31.47
N ALA A 285 -55.19 6.77 -31.30
CA ALA A 285 -56.16 7.33 -32.25
C ALA A 285 -56.16 6.86 -33.72
N SER A 286 -57.31 6.31 -34.15
CA SER A 286 -58.12 6.78 -35.30
C SER A 286 -59.33 5.86 -35.52
N GLY A 287 -60.56 6.40 -35.57
CA GLY A 287 -61.74 5.65 -36.08
C GLY A 287 -63.10 5.97 -35.45
N THR A 288 -63.77 6.97 -36.02
CA THR A 288 -65.21 7.35 -36.15
C THR A 288 -66.31 6.41 -35.58
N PRO A 289 -67.46 6.94 -35.08
CA PRO A 289 -68.45 6.17 -34.33
C PRO A 289 -69.53 5.52 -35.21
N VAL A 290 -70.00 4.34 -34.80
CA VAL A 290 -71.26 3.74 -35.26
C VAL A 290 -71.99 3.14 -34.04
N ARG A 291 -73.15 3.73 -33.69
CA ARG A 291 -74.26 3.06 -32.96
C ARG A 291 -75.04 2.23 -34.00
N PRO A 292 -75.73 1.11 -33.67
CA PRO A 292 -76.75 1.14 -32.61
C PRO A 292 -77.08 -0.19 -31.87
N SER A 293 -77.89 -0.03 -30.81
CA SER A 293 -79.01 -0.89 -30.33
C SER A 293 -78.82 -2.37 -29.97
N GLY A 294 -79.36 -2.73 -28.79
CA GLY A 294 -79.74 -4.12 -28.44
C GLY A 294 -79.52 -4.51 -26.98
N THR A 295 -80.31 -4.02 -26.01
CA THR A 295 -81.40 -4.73 -25.31
C THR A 295 -80.98 -5.83 -24.31
N SER A 296 -81.42 -5.66 -23.05
CA SER A 296 -81.72 -6.69 -22.02
C SER A 296 -80.58 -7.57 -21.50
N ALA A 297 -80.53 -8.01 -20.24
CA ALA A 297 -81.34 -7.82 -19.04
C ALA A 297 -80.59 -8.48 -17.86
N ARG A 298 -80.96 -8.13 -16.62
CA ARG A 298 -81.08 -8.98 -15.41
C ARG A 298 -79.87 -9.87 -15.01
N ALA A 299 -79.49 -10.06 -13.75
CA ALA A 299 -80.04 -9.70 -12.46
C ALA A 299 -78.97 -10.00 -11.38
N LEU A 300 -78.98 -9.20 -10.31
CA LEU A 300 -78.65 -9.60 -8.94
C LEU A 300 -79.49 -10.85 -8.52
N PRO A 301 -79.18 -11.63 -7.45
CA PRO A 301 -78.71 -11.08 -6.17
C PRO A 301 -77.83 -11.96 -5.25
N ARG A 302 -77.27 -11.25 -4.25
CA ARG A 302 -77.20 -11.52 -2.78
C ARG A 302 -76.86 -12.91 -2.23
N GLY A 303 -75.98 -12.85 -1.23
CA GLY A 303 -76.07 -13.55 0.06
C GLY A 303 -74.67 -13.61 0.72
N THR A 304 -74.30 -12.78 1.70
CA THR A 304 -74.58 -12.91 3.16
C THR A 304 -74.46 -14.36 3.63
N THR A 305 -73.59 -14.71 4.58
CA THR A 305 -73.19 -14.03 5.82
C THR A 305 -71.74 -14.36 6.19
#